data_AF-A0A3P7LJD5-F1
#
_entry.id   AF-A0A3P7LJD5-F1
#
_cell.length_a   1.000
_cell.length_b   1.000
_cell.length_c   1.000
_cell.angle_alpha   90.00
_cell.angle_beta   90.00
_cell.angle_gamma   90.00
#
_symmetry.space_group_name_H-M   'P 1'
#
loop_
_entity.id
_entity.type
_entity.pdbx_description
1 polymer ?
#
loop_
_entity_poly.entity_id
_entity_poly.type
_entity_poly.pdbx_seq_one_letter_code
_entity_poly.pdbx_strand_id
1 'polypeptide(L)'
;MPALAGLSDVTDGGLPRREGLPVSLAAGYLVKLEVLGRGIPEPRSVLYAPRSKKDVEEARAGNLTLTKTESPGGDFLALGYVDEGAYSFSHGVSIGLGFLSLAAVASVNSARTMSSQSLHEPLPERFNVILFKNARSSLLQCAKLSLVI
;
A
#
# COMPACT_ATOMS: atom_id res chain seq x y z
N MET A 1 -61.84 5.60 27.57
CA MET A 1 -61.60 6.70 26.60
C MET A 1 -60.61 7.67 27.25
N PRO A 2 -59.62 8.20 26.51
CA PRO A 2 -58.17 7.86 26.52
C PRO A 2 -57.31 8.80 27.42
N ALA A 3 -56.15 8.35 27.96
CA ALA A 3 -54.76 8.45 27.48
C ALA A 3 -54.20 9.88 27.27
N LEU A 4 -53.12 10.26 27.95
CA LEU A 4 -51.74 10.29 27.39
C LEU A 4 -50.71 10.74 28.43
N ALA A 5 -49.51 10.16 28.33
CA ALA A 5 -48.35 10.38 29.16
C ALA A 5 -47.40 11.44 28.57
N GLY A 6 -46.62 12.07 29.47
CA GLY A 6 -45.18 12.26 29.34
C GLY A 6 -44.63 13.25 28.31
N LEU A 7 -43.90 14.27 28.80
CA LEU A 7 -42.73 14.83 28.13
C LEU A 7 -41.77 15.39 29.18
N SER A 8 -40.64 14.71 29.34
CA SER A 8 -39.52 15.09 30.20
C SER A 8 -38.40 15.68 29.35
N ASP A 9 -37.85 16.77 29.87
CA ASP A 9 -36.43 17.13 29.92
C ASP A 9 -35.61 17.12 28.62
N VAL A 10 -35.37 18.33 28.11
CA VAL A 10 -34.31 18.67 27.16
C VAL A 10 -33.25 19.45 27.94
N THR A 11 -32.11 18.82 28.23
CA THR A 11 -30.86 19.56 28.41
C THR A 11 -29.65 18.76 27.94
N ASP A 12 -29.24 19.11 26.72
CA ASP A 12 -27.89 19.25 26.17
C ASP A 12 -26.70 18.73 27.01
N GLY A 13 -25.99 17.77 26.45
CA GLY A 13 -24.75 17.19 26.99
C GLY A 13 -24.09 16.22 26.02
N GLY A 14 -24.04 16.58 24.73
CA GLY A 14 -23.48 15.76 23.66
C GLY A 14 -21.96 15.83 23.61
N LEU A 15 -21.27 15.07 24.46
CA LEU A 15 -19.90 14.64 24.18
C LEU A 15 -19.94 13.69 22.97
N PRO A 16 -19.23 13.96 21.86
CA PRO A 16 -19.14 12.98 20.79
C PRO A 16 -18.40 11.77 21.35
N ARG A 17 -19.14 10.67 21.49
CA ARG A 17 -18.58 9.33 21.62
C ARG A 17 -17.56 9.22 20.49
N ARG A 18 -16.28 9.16 20.86
CA ARG A 18 -15.23 8.67 19.98
C ARG A 18 -15.62 7.24 19.64
N GLU A 19 -16.38 7.09 18.56
CA GLU A 19 -16.54 5.82 17.90
C GLU A 19 -15.13 5.28 17.75
N GLY A 20 -14.87 4.17 18.44
CA GLY A 20 -13.70 3.37 18.17
C GLY A 20 -13.78 3.07 16.69
N LEU A 21 -12.95 3.76 15.91
CA LEU A 21 -12.54 3.33 14.59
C LEU A 21 -12.34 1.82 14.73
N PRO A 22 -13.04 0.99 13.94
CA PRO A 22 -12.77 -0.43 13.99
C PRO A 22 -11.29 -0.54 13.68
N VAL A 23 -10.51 -0.88 14.71
CA VAL A 23 -9.18 -1.44 14.58
C VAL A 23 -9.44 -2.83 14.02
N SER A 24 -9.99 -2.88 12.80
CA SER A 24 -9.75 -3.97 11.90
C SER A 24 -8.25 -3.99 11.88
N LEU A 25 -7.66 -4.92 12.63
CA LEU A 25 -6.25 -5.25 12.54
C LEU A 25 -6.05 -5.48 11.05
N ALA A 26 -5.64 -4.44 10.33
CA ALA A 26 -5.14 -4.57 8.99
C ALA A 26 -3.87 -5.37 9.23
N ALA A 27 -4.01 -6.69 9.14
CA ALA A 27 -2.90 -7.62 9.28
C ALA A 27 -1.88 -7.14 8.25
N GLY A 28 -0.85 -6.51 8.77
CA GLY A 28 0.10 -5.73 8.02
C GLY A 28 1.44 -6.42 8.12
N TYR A 29 2.08 -6.65 6.99
CA TYR A 29 3.45 -7.14 6.99
C TYR A 29 4.40 -5.96 7.07
N LEU A 30 5.30 -5.99 8.04
CA LEU A 30 6.46 -5.10 8.02
C LEU A 30 7.40 -5.57 6.90
N VAL A 31 7.76 -4.65 6.02
CA VAL A 31 8.59 -4.94 4.86
C VAL A 31 9.77 -3.98 4.79
N LYS A 32 10.90 -4.53 4.34
CA LYS A 32 12.09 -3.79 3.95
C LYS A 32 12.07 -3.60 2.44
N LEU A 33 12.37 -2.40 2.01
CA LEU A 33 12.46 -1.98 0.62
C LEU A 33 13.91 -1.66 0.30
N GLU A 34 14.43 -2.20 -0.78
CA GLU A 34 15.76 -1.88 -1.30
C GLU A 34 15.60 -1.32 -2.71
N VAL A 35 15.90 -0.04 -2.91
CA VAL A 35 15.67 0.61 -4.21
C VAL A 35 16.62 0.05 -5.25
N LEU A 36 16.06 -0.41 -6.38
CA LEU A 36 16.80 -1.04 -7.48
C LEU A 36 17.21 -0.05 -8.60
N GLY A 37 16.76 1.19 -8.49
CA GLY A 37 16.96 2.25 -9.46
C GLY A 37 17.43 3.55 -8.83
N ARG A 38 16.96 4.66 -9.37
CA ARG A 38 17.24 5.99 -8.84
C ARG A 38 16.18 6.38 -7.83
N GLY A 39 16.59 7.12 -6.81
CA GLY A 39 15.71 7.73 -5.82
C GLY A 39 15.86 7.17 -4.42
N ILE A 40 15.32 7.91 -3.47
CA ILE A 40 15.28 7.57 -2.05
C ILE A 40 13.79 7.51 -1.68
N PRO A 41 13.33 6.42 -1.04
CA PRO A 41 11.95 6.35 -0.61
C PRO A 41 11.73 7.41 0.48
N GLU A 42 10.71 8.25 0.30
CA GLU A 42 10.36 9.25 1.31
C GLU A 42 9.36 8.65 2.31
N PRO A 43 9.32 9.15 3.56
CA PRO A 43 8.22 8.86 4.47
C PRO A 43 6.88 9.16 3.78
N ARG A 44 5.88 8.29 3.98
CA ARG A 44 4.55 8.36 3.37
C ARG A 44 4.50 8.11 1.86
N SER A 45 5.54 7.53 1.29
CA SER A 45 5.49 7.05 -0.10
C SER A 45 4.49 5.91 -0.22
N VAL A 46 3.77 5.85 -1.34
CA VAL A 46 2.76 4.81 -1.58
C VAL A 46 3.39 3.67 -2.35
N LEU A 47 3.11 2.44 -1.91
CA LEU A 47 3.59 1.20 -2.52
C LEU A 47 2.52 0.65 -3.46
N TYR A 48 2.94 0.21 -4.63
CA TYR A 48 2.06 -0.24 -5.71
C TYR A 48 2.51 -1.59 -6.26
N ALA A 49 1.53 -2.41 -6.64
CA ALA A 49 1.79 -3.66 -7.35
C ALA A 49 2.13 -3.40 -8.82
N PRO A 50 3.23 -3.95 -9.37
CA PRO A 50 3.48 -3.91 -10.80
C PRO A 50 2.43 -4.77 -11.53
N ARG A 51 1.93 -4.32 -12.68
CA ARG A 51 0.99 -5.11 -13.50
C ARG A 51 1.75 -6.08 -14.40
N SER A 52 2.84 -5.57 -14.98
CA SER A 52 3.65 -6.27 -15.95
C SER A 52 5.15 -6.11 -15.67
N LYS A 53 5.98 -6.99 -16.24
CA LYS A 53 7.44 -6.85 -16.19
C LYS A 53 7.91 -5.56 -16.89
N LYS A 54 7.15 -5.08 -17.89
CA LYS A 54 7.46 -3.84 -18.62
C LYS A 54 7.40 -2.62 -17.70
N ASP A 55 6.43 -2.59 -16.78
CA ASP A 55 6.31 -1.50 -15.80
C ASP A 55 7.56 -1.40 -14.91
N VAL A 56 8.12 -2.55 -14.52
CA VAL A 56 9.33 -2.62 -13.69
C VAL A 56 10.54 -2.08 -14.46
N GLU A 57 10.71 -2.49 -15.72
CA GLU A 57 11.78 -1.99 -16.57
C GLU A 57 11.65 -0.48 -16.85
N GLU A 58 10.43 0.01 -17.12
CA GLU A 58 10.17 1.44 -17.33
C GLU A 58 10.38 2.28 -16.06
N ALA A 59 10.01 1.76 -14.89
CA ALA A 59 10.28 2.38 -13.60
C ALA A 59 11.78 2.42 -13.30
N ARG A 60 12.51 1.36 -13.63
CA ARG A 60 13.97 1.28 -13.47
C ARG A 60 14.68 2.25 -14.40
N ALA A 61 14.17 2.41 -15.63
CA ALA A 61 14.65 3.41 -16.57
C ALA A 61 14.28 4.86 -16.18
N GLY A 62 13.38 5.05 -15.19
CA GLY A 62 12.93 6.36 -14.74
C GLY A 62 11.92 7.03 -15.67
N ASN A 63 11.26 6.26 -16.53
CA ASN A 63 10.32 6.75 -17.54
C ASN A 63 8.86 6.52 -17.17
N LEU A 64 8.60 5.78 -16.08
CA LEU A 64 7.25 5.47 -15.62
C LEU A 64 6.72 6.58 -14.72
N THR A 65 5.65 7.26 -15.15
CA THR A 65 4.90 8.21 -14.34
C THR A 65 3.47 7.71 -14.14
N LEU A 66 2.90 8.00 -12.98
CA LEU A 66 1.52 7.60 -12.66
C LEU A 66 0.48 8.29 -13.57
N THR A 67 0.83 9.44 -14.19
CA THR A 67 -0.02 10.19 -15.12
C THR A 67 -0.03 9.64 -16.54
N LYS A 68 0.98 8.86 -16.96
CA LYS A 68 1.06 8.27 -18.30
C LYS A 68 0.22 6.99 -18.42
N THR A 69 -0.77 6.81 -17.55
CA THR A 69 -1.70 5.69 -17.62
C THR A 69 -2.89 6.06 -18.51
N GLU A 70 -2.61 6.38 -19.78
CA GLU A 70 -3.60 6.54 -20.85
C GLU A 70 -4.14 5.16 -21.30
N SER A 71 -4.71 4.40 -20.37
CA SER A 71 -5.52 3.22 -20.71
C SER A 71 -6.71 3.11 -19.77
N PRO A 72 -7.92 2.82 -20.30
CA PRO A 72 -9.20 2.99 -19.61
C PRO A 72 -9.52 1.89 -18.55
N GLY A 73 -8.52 1.45 -17.80
CA GLY A 73 -8.63 0.50 -16.67
C GLY A 73 -7.44 0.56 -15.72
N GLY A 74 -6.80 1.74 -15.63
CA GLY A 74 -5.37 1.86 -15.39
C GLY A 74 -4.92 2.43 -14.04
N ASP A 75 -5.52 2.10 -12.90
CA ASP A 75 -4.97 2.50 -11.58
C ASP A 75 -4.07 1.43 -10.95
N PHE A 76 -2.86 1.80 -10.54
CA PHE A 76 -1.94 0.84 -9.90
C PHE A 76 -2.55 0.48 -8.54
N LEU A 77 -2.67 -0.80 -8.22
CA LEU A 77 -3.22 -1.19 -6.92
C LEU A 77 -2.23 -0.80 -5.81
N ALA A 78 -2.67 0.06 -4.91
CA ALA A 78 -1.91 0.42 -3.73
C ALA A 78 -1.86 -0.78 -2.76
N LEU A 79 -0.66 -1.21 -2.41
CA LEU A 79 -0.42 -2.32 -1.49
C LEU A 79 -0.19 -1.85 -0.06
N GLY A 80 0.30 -0.62 0.11
CA GLY A 80 0.74 -0.13 1.40
C GLY A 80 1.50 1.18 1.31
N TYR A 81 2.27 1.47 2.36
CA TYR A 81 3.00 2.73 2.48
C TYR A 81 4.39 2.52 3.10
N VAL A 82 5.28 3.46 2.78
CA VAL A 82 6.59 3.60 3.43
C VAL A 82 6.40 4.42 4.69
N ASP A 83 6.89 3.89 5.80
CA ASP A 83 6.93 4.60 7.07
C ASP A 83 8.23 5.43 7.16
N GLU A 84 9.36 4.75 6.98
CA GLU A 84 10.69 5.35 7.02
C GLU A 84 11.48 5.07 5.75
N GLY A 85 12.32 6.02 5.33
CA GLY A 85 13.19 5.84 4.19
C GLY A 85 14.48 6.62 4.36
N ALA A 86 15.60 5.97 4.01
CA ALA A 86 16.93 6.49 4.21
C ALA A 86 17.90 5.96 3.15
N TYR A 87 19.07 6.59 3.07
CA TYR A 87 20.17 6.08 2.26
C TYR A 87 21.17 5.34 3.15
N SER A 88 21.43 4.08 2.84
CA SER A 88 22.41 3.26 3.56
C SER A 88 23.79 3.41 2.92
N PHE A 89 24.63 4.29 3.49
CA PHE A 89 26.00 4.50 3.03
C PHE A 89 26.85 3.22 3.01
N SER A 90 26.60 2.28 3.94
CA SER A 90 27.34 1.02 4.02
C SER A 90 27.14 0.11 2.82
N HIS A 91 25.99 0.19 2.16
CA HIS A 91 25.61 -0.67 1.04
C HIS A 91 25.50 0.11 -0.28
N GLY A 92 25.64 1.43 -0.24
CA GLY A 92 25.48 2.30 -1.40
C GLY A 92 24.05 2.32 -1.97
N VAL A 93 23.04 1.86 -1.22
CA VAL A 93 21.66 1.71 -1.69
C VAL A 93 20.68 2.47 -0.80
N SER A 94 19.59 2.95 -1.40
CA SER A 94 18.47 3.52 -0.67
C SER A 94 17.60 2.39 -0.10
N ILE A 95 17.28 2.49 1.19
CA ILE A 95 16.48 1.51 1.92
C ILE A 95 15.25 2.19 2.49
N GLY A 96 14.11 1.52 2.45
CA GLY A 96 12.88 1.93 3.12
C GLY A 96 12.34 0.84 4.04
N LEU A 97 11.59 1.25 5.05
CA LEU A 97 10.75 0.38 5.86
C LEU A 97 9.30 0.80 5.65
N GLY A 98 8.42 -0.18 5.51
CA GLY A 98 7.02 0.10 5.26
C GLY A 98 6.13 -1.04 5.68
N PHE A 99 4.83 -0.82 5.48
CA PHE A 99 3.81 -1.78 5.80
C PHE A 99 3.02 -2.13 4.53
N LEU A 100 2.79 -3.42 4.32
CA LEU A 100 1.87 -3.92 3.30
C LEU A 100 0.58 -4.42 3.94
N SER A 101 -0.55 -4.09 3.32
CA SER A 101 -1.84 -4.67 3.65
C SER A 101 -1.95 -6.08 3.10
N LEU A 102 -2.19 -7.06 3.99
CA LEU A 102 -2.43 -8.46 3.57
C LEU A 102 -3.62 -8.57 2.61
N ALA A 103 -4.69 -7.79 2.81
CA ALA A 103 -5.87 -7.82 1.95
C ALA A 103 -5.55 -7.33 0.52
N ALA A 104 -4.69 -6.32 0.39
CA ALA A 104 -4.25 -5.82 -0.91
C ALA A 104 -3.36 -6.84 -1.64
N VAL A 105 -2.41 -7.46 -0.91
CA VAL A 105 -1.55 -8.52 -1.45
C VAL A 105 -2.38 -9.73 -1.89
N ALA A 106 -3.36 -10.14 -1.07
CA ALA A 106 -4.29 -11.21 -1.41
C ALA A 106 -5.11 -10.88 -2.65
N SER A 107 -5.59 -9.63 -2.78
CA SER A 107 -6.37 -9.18 -3.94
C SER A 107 -5.58 -9.24 -5.25
N VAL A 108 -4.30 -8.85 -5.26
CA VAL A 108 -3.42 -9.00 -6.44
C VAL A 108 -3.20 -10.46 -6.77
N ASN A 109 -3.06 -11.31 -5.77
CA ASN A 109 -2.91 -12.75 -5.99
C ASN A 109 -4.19 -13.32 -6.61
N SER A 110 -5.35 -13.03 -6.00
CA SER A 110 -6.68 -13.47 -6.39
C SER A 110 -7.13 -12.96 -7.77
N ALA A 111 -6.87 -11.70 -8.10
CA ALA A 111 -7.18 -11.12 -9.41
C ALA A 111 -6.44 -11.82 -10.56
N ARG A 112 -5.37 -12.57 -10.25
CA ARG A 112 -4.59 -13.34 -11.22
C ARG A 112 -4.87 -14.85 -11.15
N THR A 113 -5.60 -15.33 -10.14
CA THR A 113 -5.92 -16.76 -9.93
C THR A 113 -7.24 -17.22 -10.55
N MET A 114 -7.77 -16.53 -11.57
CA MET A 114 -8.68 -17.17 -12.54
C MET A 114 -7.93 -18.17 -13.46
N SER A 115 -6.60 -18.25 -13.36
CA SER A 115 -5.81 -19.40 -13.79
C SER A 115 -5.20 -20.08 -12.57
N SER A 116 -5.70 -21.27 -12.28
CA SER A 116 -5.31 -22.21 -11.22
C SER A 116 -3.86 -22.11 -10.76
N GLN A 117 -3.62 -21.79 -9.48
CA GLN A 117 -2.62 -22.48 -8.66
C GLN A 117 -2.75 -22.14 -7.17
N SER A 118 -2.31 -23.10 -6.38
CA SER A 118 -2.57 -23.40 -4.98
C SER A 118 -2.31 -22.30 -3.96
N LEU A 119 -3.22 -22.27 -2.97
CA LEU A 119 -2.95 -21.91 -1.59
C LEU A 119 -1.55 -22.36 -1.14
N HIS A 120 -0.87 -21.50 -0.37
CA HIS A 120 0.34 -21.78 0.40
C HIS A 120 1.70 -21.55 -0.27
N GLU A 121 2.03 -20.28 -0.56
CA GLU A 121 3.44 -19.83 -0.61
C GLU A 121 3.61 -18.47 0.10
N PRO A 122 4.68 -18.27 0.88
CA PRO A 122 4.96 -17.01 1.57
C PRO A 122 5.37 -15.95 0.53
N LEU A 123 4.44 -15.06 0.17
CA LEU A 123 4.61 -14.01 -0.85
C LEU A 123 5.12 -14.58 -2.19
N PRO A 124 4.24 -14.78 -3.20
CA PRO A 124 4.69 -15.31 -4.47
C PRO A 124 5.86 -14.47 -5.00
N GLU A 125 6.87 -15.12 -5.57
CA GLU A 125 8.12 -14.55 -6.12
C GLU A 125 7.94 -13.26 -6.93
N ARG A 126 6.71 -13.02 -7.40
CA ARG A 126 6.18 -11.84 -8.07
C ARG A 126 6.16 -10.56 -7.24
N PHE A 127 6.13 -10.62 -5.91
CA PHE A 127 6.22 -9.44 -5.03
C PHE A 127 7.65 -9.09 -4.62
N ASN A 128 8.64 -9.82 -5.12
CA ASN A 128 10.05 -9.51 -4.85
C ASN A 128 10.42 -8.12 -5.38
N VAL A 129 9.70 -7.60 -6.39
CA VAL A 129 9.85 -6.23 -6.87
C VAL A 129 8.50 -5.52 -6.86
N ILE A 130 8.46 -4.34 -6.26
CA ILE A 130 7.29 -3.47 -6.24
C ILE A 130 7.61 -2.08 -6.78
N LEU A 131 6.57 -1.31 -7.04
CA LEU A 131 6.68 0.08 -7.43
C LEU A 131 6.38 0.97 -6.22
N PHE A 132 7.04 2.11 -6.11
CA PHE A 132 6.71 3.12 -5.12
C PHE A 132 6.68 4.51 -5.74
N LYS A 133 5.86 5.37 -5.16
CA LYS A 133 5.76 6.78 -5.52
C LYS A 133 5.95 7.65 -4.29
N ASN A 134 6.92 8.55 -4.36
CA ASN A 134 7.09 9.58 -3.32
C ASN A 134 5.95 10.61 -3.40
N ALA A 135 5.58 11.19 -2.27
CA ALA A 135 4.51 12.19 -2.21
C ALA A 135 4.80 13.42 -3.08
N ARG A 136 6.08 13.79 -3.19
CA ARG A 136 6.55 14.96 -3.95
C ARG A 136 6.91 14.65 -5.41
N SER A 137 6.82 13.39 -5.83
CA SER A 137 7.21 12.95 -7.17
C SER A 137 6.04 12.30 -7.91
N SER A 138 5.98 12.50 -9.23
CA SER A 138 5.08 11.77 -10.12
C SER A 138 5.72 10.50 -10.71
N LEU A 139 7.02 10.31 -10.48
CA LEU A 139 7.79 9.17 -10.97
C LEU A 139 7.56 7.96 -10.08
N LEU A 140 7.29 6.84 -10.73
CA LEU A 140 7.27 5.52 -10.11
C LEU A 140 8.67 4.93 -10.18
N GLN A 141 9.15 4.48 -9.03
CA GLN A 141 10.45 3.85 -8.88
C GLN A 141 10.26 2.40 -8.47
N CYS A 142 11.24 1.55 -8.78
CA CYS A 142 11.21 0.14 -8.43
C CYS A 142 12.06 -0.14 -7.19
N ALA A 143 11.51 -0.93 -6.26
CA ALA A 143 12.23 -1.42 -5.09
C ALA A 143 12.04 -2.92 -4.96
N LYS A 144 13.11 -3.59 -4.53
CA LYS A 144 13.05 -4.97 -4.07
C LYS A 144 12.41 -5.00 -2.70
N LEU A 145 11.51 -5.96 -2.48
CA LEU A 145 10.80 -6.12 -1.22
C LEU A 145 11.25 -7.38 -0.51
N SER A 146 11.50 -7.24 0.79
CA SER A 146 11.84 -8.32 1.70
C SER A 146 10.96 -8.24 2.94
N LEU A 147 10.38 -9.35 3.36
CA LEU A 147 9.60 -9.41 4.59
C LEU A 147 10.53 -9.30 5.80
N VAL A 148 10.13 -8.52 6.81
CA VAL A 148 10.79 -8.46 8.12
C VAL A 148 9.95 -9.29 9.08
N ILE A 149 10.52 -10.41 9.56
CA ILE A 149 9.89 -11.36 10.48
C ILE A 149 10.54 -11.21 11.86
#